data_AF-A0A0G1DYU0-F1
#
_entry.id   AF-A0A0G1DYU0-F1
#
_cell.length_a   1.000
_cell.length_b   1.000
_cell.length_c   1.000
_cell.angle_alpha   90.00
_cell.angle_beta   90.00
_cell.angle_gamma   90.00
#
_symmetry.space_group_name_H-M   'P 1'
#
loop_
_entity.id
_entity.type
_entity.pdbx_description
1 polymer ?
#
loop_
_entity_poly.entity_id
_entity_poly.type
_entity_poly.pdbx_seq_one_letter_code
_entity_poly.pdbx_strand_id
1 'polypeptide(L)'
;MKKILATCSILLITSFAYGCKNENPETDIISDQEETVEEGVAEEVSEETTAGLEEVEKYEEILNDDASTAENCSEIENAEVKLTCEQKFIYEKAVGNKDATMCEQLENQTDQESCVSDVSNGL
;
A
#
# COMPACT_ATOMS: atom_id res chain seq x y z
N MET A 1 -54.93 -25.73 -3.06
CA MET A 1 -54.39 -27.11 -3.15
C MET A 1 -53.11 -27.07 -3.98
N LYS A 2 -52.10 -27.86 -3.58
CA LYS A 2 -50.74 -28.06 -4.17
C LYS A 2 -50.79 -28.28 -5.70
N LYS A 3 -49.79 -28.00 -6.55
CA LYS A 3 -48.38 -28.47 -6.65
C LYS A 3 -47.64 -27.60 -7.72
N ILE A 4 -46.45 -27.03 -7.48
CA ILE A 4 -45.08 -27.49 -7.85
C ILE A 4 -44.94 -28.17 -9.23
N LEU A 5 -44.10 -27.58 -10.10
CA LEU A 5 -43.17 -28.17 -11.09
C LEU A 5 -42.38 -26.98 -11.72
N ALA A 6 -41.14 -26.66 -11.35
CA ALA A 6 -39.87 -27.37 -11.51
C ALA A 6 -39.46 -27.61 -12.97
N THR A 7 -38.59 -26.73 -13.50
CA THR A 7 -37.55 -27.12 -14.47
C THR A 7 -36.26 -26.37 -14.14
N CYS A 8 -35.34 -27.08 -13.48
CA CYS A 8 -33.91 -26.85 -13.54
C CYS A 8 -33.42 -27.08 -14.98
N SER A 9 -32.62 -26.14 -15.49
CA SER A 9 -31.40 -26.45 -16.24
C SER A 9 -30.41 -25.32 -15.90
N ILE A 10 -29.40 -25.55 -15.05
CA ILE A 10 -28.11 -26.20 -15.40
C ILE A 10 -27.38 -25.32 -16.41
N LEU A 11 -26.15 -24.88 -16.24
CA LEU A 11 -25.07 -24.99 -15.24
C LEU A 11 -23.97 -24.16 -15.92
N LEU A 12 -23.30 -23.26 -15.21
CA LEU A 12 -21.85 -23.00 -15.29
C LEU A 12 -21.54 -22.18 -14.01
N ILE A 13 -21.32 -22.83 -12.86
CA ILE A 13 -20.04 -23.45 -12.43
C ILE A 13 -18.95 -22.37 -12.38
N THR A 14 -18.27 -22.01 -11.30
CA THR A 14 -18.23 -22.32 -9.86
C THR A 14 -17.28 -21.23 -9.31
N SER A 15 -17.60 -20.55 -8.20
CA SER A 15 -17.07 -20.84 -6.85
C SER A 15 -15.53 -20.85 -6.81
N PHE A 16 -14.86 -20.10 -5.93
CA PHE A 16 -14.75 -20.51 -4.54
C PHE A 16 -14.65 -19.33 -3.58
N ALA A 17 -15.65 -19.25 -2.70
CA ALA A 17 -15.44 -18.82 -1.33
C ALA A 17 -14.91 -20.02 -0.53
N TYR A 18 -13.95 -19.82 0.36
CA TYR A 18 -13.78 -20.68 1.52
C TYR A 18 -13.61 -19.81 2.76
N GLY A 19 -14.67 -19.79 3.57
CA GLY A 19 -14.61 -19.40 4.96
C GLY A 19 -14.18 -20.59 5.84
N CYS A 20 -13.53 -20.23 6.95
CA CYS A 20 -13.51 -20.85 8.27
C CYS A 20 -13.62 -22.39 8.44
N LYS A 21 -12.59 -22.91 9.16
CA LYS A 21 -12.63 -23.78 10.35
C LYS A 21 -12.31 -25.28 10.16
N ASN A 22 -11.16 -25.64 10.76
CA ASN A 22 -10.69 -26.91 11.33
C ASN A 22 -11.44 -28.22 11.00
N GLU A 23 -10.71 -29.21 10.47
CA GLU A 23 -10.26 -30.44 11.17
C GLU A 23 -9.55 -31.36 10.14
N ASN A 24 -8.32 -31.78 10.45
CA ASN A 24 -7.57 -32.86 9.77
C ASN A 24 -8.36 -34.19 9.93
N PRO A 25 -8.48 -35.10 8.93
CA PRO A 25 -7.40 -36.04 8.62
C PRO A 25 -7.30 -36.54 7.15
N GLU A 26 -6.12 -37.08 6.83
CA GLU A 26 -5.88 -38.21 5.89
C GLU A 26 -5.95 -37.92 4.37
N THR A 27 -4.79 -37.81 3.70
CA THR A 27 -4.18 -38.81 2.77
C THR A 27 -5.08 -39.12 1.56
N ASP A 28 -4.64 -39.09 0.30
CA ASP A 28 -3.44 -39.76 -0.20
C ASP A 28 -3.26 -39.50 -1.73
N ILE A 29 -1.99 -39.40 -2.15
CA ILE A 29 -1.33 -39.77 -3.44
C ILE A 29 -1.89 -39.35 -4.82
N ILE A 30 -1.16 -38.49 -5.56
CA ILE A 30 -0.11 -38.74 -6.60
C ILE A 30 -0.67 -39.02 -8.02
N SER A 31 -0.36 -38.15 -8.97
CA SER A 31 0.54 -38.42 -10.12
C SER A 31 0.52 -37.21 -11.07
N ASP A 32 1.59 -36.44 -11.14
CA ASP A 32 2.75 -36.62 -12.04
C ASP A 32 2.46 -36.08 -13.46
N GLN A 33 3.02 -34.90 -13.74
CA GLN A 33 3.53 -34.57 -15.06
C GLN A 33 4.67 -33.56 -14.90
N GLU A 34 5.88 -34.03 -15.19
CA GLU A 34 7.08 -33.23 -15.43
C GLU A 34 6.87 -32.29 -16.62
N GLU A 35 7.25 -31.02 -16.47
CA GLU A 35 7.98 -30.32 -17.53
C GLU A 35 8.93 -29.29 -16.89
N THR A 36 10.21 -29.49 -17.18
CA THR A 36 11.34 -28.61 -16.91
C THR A 36 11.31 -27.37 -17.80
N VAL A 37 11.69 -26.20 -17.27
CA VAL A 37 12.87 -25.40 -17.71
C VAL A 37 12.77 -23.99 -17.13
N GLU A 38 13.82 -23.67 -16.36
CA GLU A 38 14.46 -22.38 -16.10
C GLU A 38 13.65 -21.08 -16.22
N GLU A 39 13.61 -20.32 -15.12
CA GLU A 39 14.10 -18.95 -15.19
C GLU A 39 14.71 -18.56 -13.84
N GLY A 40 15.96 -18.11 -13.89
CA GLY A 40 16.71 -17.70 -12.72
C GLY A 40 16.07 -16.47 -12.08
N VAL A 41 16.01 -16.49 -10.76
CA VAL A 41 15.99 -15.25 -9.98
C VAL A 41 17.20 -15.35 -9.07
N ALA A 42 18.37 -15.10 -9.66
CA ALA A 42 19.48 -14.63 -8.85
C ALA A 42 19.02 -13.28 -8.29
N GLU A 43 18.93 -13.20 -6.97
CA GLU A 43 18.76 -11.96 -6.23
C GLU A 43 19.64 -10.89 -6.86
N GLU A 44 19.01 -9.90 -7.49
CA GLU A 44 19.63 -8.59 -7.66
C GLU A 44 19.65 -8.01 -6.24
N VAL A 45 20.72 -8.32 -5.50
CA VAL A 45 21.13 -7.52 -4.35
C VAL A 45 21.40 -6.14 -4.92
N SER A 46 20.41 -5.26 -4.83
CA SER A 46 20.57 -3.86 -5.19
C SER A 46 21.66 -3.29 -4.31
N GLU A 47 22.74 -2.82 -4.92
CA GLU A 47 23.76 -1.99 -4.29
C GLU A 47 23.12 -0.66 -3.84
N GLU A 48 22.32 -0.69 -2.78
CA GLU A 48 22.02 0.49 -1.99
C GLU A 48 23.10 0.57 -0.92
N THR A 49 24.15 1.34 -1.16
CA THR A 49 25.05 1.71 -0.06
C THR A 49 25.61 3.10 -0.31
N THR A 50 25.47 3.95 0.71
CA THR A 50 25.89 5.36 0.84
C THR A 50 24.99 6.44 0.23
N ALA A 51 24.60 6.38 -1.05
CA ALA A 51 23.86 7.50 -1.65
C ALA A 51 22.42 7.69 -1.08
N GLY A 52 21.74 6.60 -0.72
CA GLY A 52 20.41 6.68 -0.10
C GLY A 52 20.43 7.18 1.36
N LEU A 53 21.53 6.95 2.09
CA LEU A 53 21.66 7.35 3.48
C LEU A 53 21.78 8.89 3.63
N GLU A 54 22.56 9.54 2.77
CA GLU A 54 22.73 11.00 2.80
C GLU A 54 21.40 11.74 2.51
N GLU A 55 20.57 11.20 1.62
CA GLU A 55 19.26 11.77 1.27
C GLU A 55 18.24 11.62 2.42
N VAL A 56 18.30 10.52 3.16
CA VAL A 56 17.45 10.31 4.35
C VAL A 56 17.85 11.26 5.49
N GLU A 57 19.15 11.45 5.73
CA GLU A 57 19.62 12.43 6.73
C GLU A 57 19.14 13.84 6.39
N LYS A 58 19.18 14.22 5.11
CA LYS A 58 18.68 15.51 4.63
C LYS A 58 17.18 15.68 4.83
N TYR A 59 16.40 14.64 4.54
CA TYR A 59 14.97 14.62 4.83
C TYR A 59 14.69 14.83 6.32
N GLU A 60 15.42 14.14 7.20
CA GLU A 60 15.27 14.30 8.66
C GLU A 60 15.66 15.71 9.14
N GLU A 61 16.71 16.30 8.59
CA GLU A 61 17.09 17.69 8.91
C GLU A 61 15.97 18.67 8.54
N ILE A 62 15.40 18.53 7.34
CA ILE A 62 14.32 19.38 6.86
C ILE A 62 13.09 19.27 7.76
N LEU A 63 12.67 18.05 8.14
CA LEU A 63 11.47 17.85 8.95
C LEU A 63 11.61 18.25 10.42
N ASN A 64 12.82 18.29 10.95
CA ASN A 64 13.07 18.67 12.35
C ASN A 64 13.24 20.19 12.53
N ASP A 65 13.35 20.96 11.44
CA ASP A 65 13.40 22.42 11.49
C ASP A 65 11.99 23.02 11.35
N ASP A 66 11.50 23.66 12.41
CA ASP A 66 10.20 24.35 12.46
C ASP A 66 10.07 25.48 11.41
N ALA A 67 11.19 25.99 10.89
CA ALA A 67 11.22 27.02 9.84
C ALA A 67 11.15 26.45 8.42
N SER A 68 11.31 25.14 8.26
CA SER A 68 11.26 24.49 6.95
C SER A 68 9.87 24.51 6.34
N THR A 69 9.86 24.43 5.01
CA THR A 69 8.67 24.37 4.18
C THR A 69 8.85 23.30 3.11
N ALA A 70 7.77 22.99 2.38
CA ALA A 70 7.85 22.08 1.24
C ALA A 70 8.90 22.50 0.19
N GLU A 71 9.26 23.79 0.09
CA GLU A 71 10.30 24.25 -0.83
C GLU A 71 11.70 23.71 -0.46
N ASN A 72 11.96 23.43 0.82
CA ASN A 72 13.23 22.87 1.28
C ASN A 72 13.44 21.43 0.78
N CYS A 73 12.36 20.69 0.50
CA CYS A 73 12.44 19.36 -0.11
C CYS A 73 13.04 19.39 -1.53
N SER A 74 13.07 20.57 -2.18
CA SER A 74 13.65 20.72 -3.51
C SER A 74 15.14 20.40 -3.57
N GLU A 75 15.82 20.45 -2.43
CA GLU A 75 17.23 20.15 -2.32
C GLU A 75 17.55 18.64 -2.20
N ILE A 76 16.53 17.78 -2.08
CA ILE A 76 16.66 16.32 -2.11
C ILE A 76 16.70 15.89 -3.59
N GLU A 77 17.73 15.16 -3.98
CA GLU A 77 17.97 14.72 -5.35
C GLU A 77 17.18 13.43 -5.67
N ASN A 78 17.00 12.56 -4.67
CA ASN A 78 16.19 11.36 -4.80
C ASN A 78 14.70 11.73 -4.91
N ALA A 79 14.09 11.41 -6.05
CA ALA A 79 12.71 11.78 -6.34
C ALA A 79 11.69 11.18 -5.36
N GLU A 80 11.91 9.97 -4.85
CA GLU A 80 10.99 9.29 -3.92
C GLU A 80 11.07 9.92 -2.53
N VAL A 81 12.27 10.20 -2.05
CA VAL A 81 12.49 10.88 -0.76
C VAL A 81 11.97 12.31 -0.82
N LYS A 82 12.23 13.02 -1.93
CA LYS A 82 11.72 14.37 -2.17
C LYS A 82 10.19 14.42 -2.16
N LEU A 83 9.55 13.51 -2.88
CA LEU A 83 8.10 13.41 -2.89
C LEU A 83 7.57 13.16 -1.48
N THR A 84 8.15 12.19 -0.75
CA THR A 84 7.77 11.90 0.64
C THR A 84 7.89 13.14 1.54
N CYS A 85 8.97 13.91 1.38
CA CYS A 85 9.16 15.19 2.07
C CYS A 85 8.03 16.18 1.76
N GLU A 86 7.71 16.40 0.48
CA GLU A 86 6.66 17.33 0.06
C GLU A 86 5.28 16.91 0.61
N GLN A 87 4.96 15.63 0.55
CA GLN A 87 3.72 15.04 1.06
C GLN A 87 3.58 15.26 2.57
N LYS A 88 4.68 15.12 3.33
CA LYS A 88 4.70 15.36 4.77
C LYS A 88 4.33 16.81 5.13
N PHE A 89 4.87 17.80 4.40
CA PHE A 89 4.51 19.21 4.63
C PHE A 89 3.06 19.51 4.26
N ILE A 90 2.52 18.91 3.20
CA ILE A 90 1.11 19.06 2.84
C ILE A 90 0.23 18.55 3.99
N TYR A 91 0.56 17.37 4.52
CA TYR A 91 -0.15 16.76 5.64
C TYR A 91 -0.11 17.66 6.89
N GLU A 92 1.07 18.08 7.32
CA GLU A 92 1.23 18.90 8.53
C GLU A 92 0.54 20.26 8.39
N LYS A 93 0.60 20.86 7.21
CA LYS A 93 -0.08 22.12 6.92
C LYS A 93 -1.61 21.95 6.93
N ALA A 94 -2.13 20.84 6.41
CA ALA A 94 -3.56 20.53 6.46
C ALA A 94 -4.02 20.39 7.92
N VAL A 95 -3.31 19.59 8.71
CA VAL A 95 -3.62 19.34 10.13
C VAL A 95 -3.51 20.60 10.97
N GLY A 96 -2.42 21.37 10.80
CA GLY A 96 -2.17 22.62 11.51
C GLY A 96 -3.17 23.72 11.19
N ASN A 97 -3.60 23.83 9.93
CA ASN A 97 -4.60 24.83 9.51
C ASN A 97 -6.05 24.36 9.68
N LYS A 98 -6.27 23.09 10.05
CA LYS A 98 -7.58 22.44 10.06
C LYS A 98 -8.29 22.52 8.70
N ASP A 99 -7.52 22.36 7.63
CA ASP A 99 -8.00 22.44 6.25
C ASP A 99 -7.97 21.06 5.58
N ALA A 100 -9.10 20.37 5.62
CA ALA A 100 -9.25 19.04 5.01
C ALA A 100 -9.11 19.07 3.48
N THR A 101 -9.30 20.22 2.82
CA THR A 101 -9.17 20.31 1.36
C THR A 101 -7.71 20.17 0.91
N MET A 102 -6.76 20.49 1.81
CA MET A 102 -5.35 20.28 1.55
C MET A 102 -4.97 18.79 1.53
N CYS A 103 -5.69 17.94 2.25
CA CYS A 103 -5.46 16.50 2.26
C CYS A 103 -5.64 15.88 0.86
N GLU A 104 -6.51 16.45 0.01
CA GLU A 104 -6.73 15.97 -1.37
C GLU A 104 -5.50 16.12 -2.27
N GLN A 105 -4.51 16.92 -1.86
CA GLN A 105 -3.24 17.07 -2.57
C GLN A 105 -2.26 15.92 -2.29
N LEU A 106 -2.58 15.06 -1.31
CA LEU A 106 -1.77 13.88 -1.04
C LEU A 106 -1.97 12.84 -2.15
N GLU A 107 -0.90 12.15 -2.56
CA GLU A 107 -1.00 11.19 -3.67
C GLU A 107 -1.69 9.88 -3.29
N ASN A 108 -1.50 9.43 -2.05
CA ASN A 108 -2.03 8.15 -1.59
C ASN A 108 -3.38 8.31 -0.88
N GLN A 109 -4.37 7.51 -1.27
CA GLN A 109 -5.71 7.56 -0.66
C GLN A 109 -5.69 7.27 0.85
N THR A 110 -4.84 6.36 1.33
CA THR A 110 -4.70 6.09 2.77
C THR A 110 -4.18 7.32 3.52
N ASP A 111 -3.24 8.07 2.94
CA ASP A 111 -2.72 9.30 3.53
C ASP A 111 -3.77 10.42 3.50
N GLN A 112 -4.56 10.52 2.43
CA GLN A 112 -5.71 11.42 2.35
C GLN A 112 -6.71 11.14 3.48
N GLU A 113 -7.11 9.88 3.65
CA GLU A 113 -8.08 9.46 4.68
C GLU A 113 -7.54 9.71 6.10
N SER A 114 -6.27 9.41 6.33
CA SER A 114 -5.57 9.68 7.59
C SER A 114 -5.52 11.19 7.89
N CYS A 115 -5.14 12.00 6.89
CA CYS A 115 -5.08 13.45 7.02
C CYS A 115 -6.45 14.06 7.35
N VAL A 116 -7.51 13.64 6.64
CA VAL A 116 -8.89 14.13 6.90
C VAL A 116 -9.36 13.73 8.30
N SER A 117 -9.03 12.52 8.74
CA SER A 117 -9.30 12.06 10.11
C SER A 117 -8.62 12.98 11.13
N ASP A 118 -7.34 13.29 10.94
CA ASP A 118 -6.55 14.03 11.93
C ASP A 118 -6.92 15.52 11.98
N VAL A 119 -7.25 16.11 10.82
CA VAL A 119 -7.90 17.43 10.73
C VAL A 119 -9.21 17.44 11.54
N SER A 120 -10.07 16.42 11.34
CA SER A 120 -11.39 16.33 11.98
C SER A 120 -11.30 16.11 13.50
N ASN A 121 -10.29 15.37 13.94
CA ASN A 121 -10.03 15.10 15.36
C ASN A 121 -9.30 16.24 16.08
N GLY A 122 -8.81 17.24 15.34
CA GLY A 122 -8.14 18.39 15.92
C GLY A 122 -6.72 18.12 16.40
N LEU A 123 -6.03 17.14 15.81
CA LEU A 123 -4.63 16.80 16.13
C LEU A 123 -3.62 17.90 15.82
#